data_AF-A0A8U0QFS1-F1
#
_entry.id   AF-A0A8U0QFS1-F1
#
_cell.length_a   1.000
_cell.length_b   1.000
_cell.length_c   1.000
_cell.angle_alpha   90.00
_cell.angle_beta   90.00
_cell.angle_gamma   90.00
#
_symmetry.space_group_name_H-M   'P 1'
#
loop_
_entity.id
_entity.type
_entity.pdbx_description
1 polymer ?
#
loop_
_entity_poly.entity_id
_entity_poly.type
_entity_poly.pdbx_seq_one_letter_code
_entity_poly.pdbx_strand_id
1 'polypeptide(L)'
;MGSHEMAEELKHMNKYKSIIKRVGRNHGVAPSVIAGIISRETRAGTGAGLDNGWGDNGNAFGLMQVDKNYHRPRGRWDSEEHLSQATGILVDIIGSVQKKFPSWTEEQQLRGGLAAYNMGLDNVHSYSEVDKKTTGGDYSKDVLARAQFYKSNDY
;
A
#
# COMPACT_ATOMS: atom_id res chain seq x y z
N MET A 1 9.23 -11.83 -0.92
CA MET A 1 10.10 -11.62 0.25
C MET A 1 10.13 -12.91 1.07
N GLY A 2 11.28 -13.33 1.61
CA GLY A 2 11.38 -14.51 2.47
C GLY A 2 10.82 -14.27 3.89
N SER A 3 10.50 -15.35 4.62
CA SER A 3 9.97 -15.27 5.99
C SER A 3 10.95 -14.60 6.98
N HIS A 4 12.25 -14.86 6.82
CA HIS A 4 13.29 -14.23 7.64
C HIS A 4 13.37 -12.71 7.42
N GLU A 5 13.30 -12.27 6.16
CA GLU A 5 13.29 -10.85 5.82
C GLU A 5 12.05 -10.12 6.35
N MET A 6 10.87 -10.77 6.31
CA MET A 6 9.64 -10.22 6.90
C MET A 6 9.75 -10.07 8.42
N ALA A 7 10.43 -11.00 9.10
CA ALA A 7 10.64 -10.95 10.54
C ALA A 7 11.60 -9.83 10.96
N GLU A 8 12.65 -9.57 10.18
CA GLU A 8 13.52 -8.41 10.41
C GLU A 8 12.79 -7.11 10.14
N GLU A 9 12.03 -7.03 9.05
CA GLU A 9 11.23 -5.84 8.73
C GLU A 9 10.16 -5.54 9.79
N LEU A 10 9.56 -6.57 10.40
CA LEU A 10 8.58 -6.42 11.48
C LEU A 10 9.10 -5.54 12.62
N LYS A 11 10.40 -5.63 12.96
CA LYS A 11 11.04 -4.78 13.98
C LYS A 11 10.96 -3.30 13.61
N HIS A 12 11.11 -2.98 12.33
CA HIS A 12 10.99 -1.61 11.80
C HIS A 12 9.53 -1.18 11.69
N MET A 13 8.66 -2.06 11.19
CA MET A 13 7.21 -1.81 11.08
C MET A 13 6.57 -1.50 12.43
N ASN A 14 7.03 -2.16 13.51
CA ASN A 14 6.51 -1.98 14.86
C ASN A 14 6.63 -0.54 15.39
N LYS A 15 7.54 0.28 14.85
CA LYS A 15 7.63 1.72 15.16
C LYS A 15 6.35 2.48 14.78
N TYR A 16 5.66 2.02 13.74
CA TYR A 16 4.48 2.66 13.17
C TYR A 16 3.17 1.95 13.53
N LYS A 17 3.22 0.81 14.24
CA LYS A 17 2.06 -0.05 14.52
C LYS A 17 0.86 0.70 15.08
N SER A 18 1.08 1.55 16.09
CA SER A 18 0.00 2.33 16.69
C SER A 18 -0.63 3.34 15.72
N ILE A 19 0.17 3.96 14.85
CA ILE A 19 -0.32 4.88 13.82
C ILE A 19 -1.10 4.11 12.75
N ILE A 20 -0.54 3.00 12.26
CA ILE A 20 -1.17 2.13 11.26
C ILE A 20 -2.55 1.66 11.74
N LYS A 21 -2.66 1.20 13.01
CA LYS A 21 -3.94 0.77 13.60
C LYS A 21 -4.96 1.90 13.73
N ARG A 22 -4.53 3.12 14.06
CA ARG A 22 -5.43 4.30 14.10
C ARG A 22 -5.92 4.68 12.72
N VAL A 23 -5.00 4.81 11.76
CA VAL A 23 -5.34 5.17 10.37
C VAL A 23 -6.26 4.12 9.75
N GLY A 24 -5.95 2.83 9.92
CA GLY A 24 -6.80 1.75 9.43
C GLY A 24 -8.23 1.84 9.99
N ARG A 25 -8.37 2.09 11.30
CA ARG A 25 -9.68 2.30 11.92
C ARG A 25 -10.42 3.51 11.34
N ASN A 26 -9.73 4.63 11.14
CA ASN A 26 -10.33 5.87 10.68
C ASN A 26 -10.81 5.80 9.23
N HIS A 27 -10.16 4.98 8.39
CA HIS A 27 -10.50 4.81 6.97
C HIS A 27 -11.27 3.53 6.66
N GLY A 28 -11.54 2.67 7.66
CA GLY A 28 -12.18 1.37 7.44
C GLY A 28 -11.30 0.38 6.66
N VAL A 29 -9.97 0.52 6.73
CA VAL A 29 -9.00 -0.34 6.05
C VAL A 29 -8.29 -1.22 7.09
N ALA A 30 -8.17 -2.52 6.82
CA ALA A 30 -7.45 -3.42 7.72
C ALA A 30 -6.00 -2.93 7.91
N PRO A 31 -5.51 -2.76 9.15
CA PRO A 31 -4.17 -2.21 9.36
C PRO A 31 -3.06 -3.12 8.80
N SER A 32 -3.32 -4.43 8.68
CA SER A 32 -2.46 -5.38 7.96
C SER A 32 -2.30 -5.06 6.47
N VAL A 33 -3.32 -4.53 5.80
CA VAL A 33 -3.23 -4.10 4.39
C VAL A 33 -2.33 -2.88 4.26
N ILE A 34 -2.49 -1.89 5.16
CA ILE A 34 -1.63 -0.71 5.22
C ILE A 34 -0.17 -1.13 5.46
N ALA A 35 0.07 -2.03 6.42
CA ALA A 35 1.41 -2.58 6.67
C ALA A 35 1.97 -3.34 5.45
N GLY A 36 1.13 -4.10 4.74
CA GLY A 36 1.50 -4.78 3.50
C GLY A 36 1.96 -3.81 2.40
N ILE A 37 1.27 -2.67 2.24
CA ILE A 37 1.65 -1.60 1.30
C ILE A 37 2.97 -0.98 1.73
N ILE A 38 3.09 -0.53 2.99
CA ILE A 38 4.33 0.08 3.51
C ILE A 38 5.53 -0.86 3.31
N SER A 39 5.31 -2.16 3.53
CA SER A 39 6.33 -3.18 3.30
C SER A 39 6.75 -3.26 1.84
N ARG A 40 5.77 -3.30 0.93
CA ARG A 40 6.04 -3.35 -0.51
C ARG A 40 6.73 -2.09 -1.02
N GLU A 41 6.29 -0.93 -0.56
CA GLU A 41 6.77 0.37 -1.03
C GLU A 41 8.15 0.74 -0.50
N THR A 42 8.39 0.53 0.80
CA THR A 42 9.57 1.14 1.46
C THR A 42 10.31 0.20 2.39
N ARG A 43 9.89 -1.06 2.54
CA ARG A 43 10.42 -1.96 3.57
C ARG A 43 10.37 -1.31 4.96
N ALA A 44 9.24 -0.67 5.28
CA ALA A 44 9.06 0.15 6.50
C ALA A 44 10.10 1.30 6.63
N GLY A 45 10.43 1.94 5.51
CA GLY A 45 11.39 3.04 5.45
C GLY A 45 12.87 2.62 5.42
N THR A 46 13.16 1.33 5.25
CA THR A 46 14.55 0.82 5.20
C THR A 46 15.00 0.38 3.81
N GLY A 47 14.11 0.44 2.83
CA GLY A 47 14.40 0.05 1.44
C GLY A 47 15.51 0.89 0.83
N ALA A 48 16.36 0.24 0.04
CA ALA A 48 17.39 0.92 -0.74
C ALA A 48 16.74 1.91 -1.72
N GLY A 49 17.38 3.06 -1.93
CA GLY A 49 16.90 4.10 -2.86
C GLY A 49 15.94 5.13 -2.25
N LEU A 50 15.67 5.05 -0.93
CA LEU A 50 14.96 6.09 -0.21
C LEU A 50 15.95 7.16 0.30
N ASP A 51 15.68 8.42 -0.01
CA ASP A 51 16.37 9.59 0.54
C ASP A 51 15.37 10.47 1.28
N ASN A 52 15.48 10.52 2.62
CA ASN A 52 14.57 11.30 3.48
C ASN A 52 13.08 11.06 3.19
N GLY A 53 12.73 9.81 2.87
CA GLY A 53 11.37 9.38 2.53
C GLY A 53 10.98 9.53 1.06
N TRP A 54 11.83 10.11 0.23
CA TRP A 54 11.62 10.18 -1.22
C TRP A 54 12.17 8.95 -1.92
N GLY A 55 11.37 8.32 -2.76
CA GLY A 55 11.76 7.26 -3.68
C GLY A 55 11.39 7.61 -5.12
N ASP A 56 11.54 6.65 -6.03
CA ASP A 56 11.26 6.80 -7.47
C ASP A 56 11.86 8.08 -8.08
N ASN A 57 13.17 8.26 -7.94
CA ASN A 57 13.88 9.46 -8.41
C ASN A 57 13.29 10.79 -7.88
N GLY A 58 12.72 10.76 -6.68
CA GLY A 58 12.11 11.91 -6.02
C GLY A 58 10.64 12.16 -6.40
N ASN A 59 9.96 11.21 -7.04
CA ASN A 59 8.55 11.35 -7.39
C ASN A 59 7.60 10.83 -6.32
N ALA A 60 8.01 9.82 -5.56
CA ALA A 60 7.14 9.19 -4.57
C ALA A 60 7.59 9.52 -3.15
N PHE A 61 6.64 9.82 -2.25
CA PHE A 61 6.91 10.31 -0.90
C PHE A 61 6.38 9.42 0.21
N GLY A 62 7.19 9.23 1.24
CA GLY A 62 6.85 8.62 2.52
C GLY A 62 6.64 7.12 2.52
N LEU A 63 6.24 6.57 3.67
CA LEU A 63 6.16 5.12 3.91
C LEU A 63 5.30 4.35 2.90
N MET A 64 4.26 5.00 2.37
CA MET A 64 3.35 4.48 1.34
C MET A 64 3.55 5.11 -0.06
N GLN A 65 4.64 5.84 -0.28
CA GLN A 65 5.10 6.31 -1.59
C GLN A 65 4.03 7.04 -2.42
N VAL A 66 3.44 8.10 -1.87
CA VAL A 66 2.47 8.95 -2.57
C VAL A 66 3.17 9.69 -3.72
N ASP A 67 2.70 9.49 -4.96
CA ASP A 67 3.24 10.14 -6.15
C ASP A 67 2.88 11.63 -6.20
N LYS A 68 3.91 12.49 -6.19
CA LYS A 68 3.80 13.95 -6.20
C LYS A 68 3.19 14.50 -7.48
N ASN A 69 3.23 13.74 -8.57
CA ASN A 69 2.72 14.16 -9.87
C ASN A 69 1.18 14.15 -9.91
N TYR A 70 0.53 13.38 -9.03
CA TYR A 70 -0.92 13.28 -8.94
C TYR A 70 -1.49 13.86 -7.64
N HIS A 71 -0.68 13.89 -6.57
CA HIS A 71 -1.10 14.38 -5.26
C HIS A 71 -0.04 15.27 -4.64
N ARG A 72 -0.45 16.32 -3.90
CA ARG A 72 0.49 17.06 -3.06
C ARG A 72 0.76 16.27 -1.77
N PRO A 73 1.99 15.77 -1.51
CA PRO A 73 2.26 15.02 -0.29
C PRO A 73 2.10 15.88 0.97
N ARG A 74 1.66 15.27 2.07
CA ARG A 74 1.32 15.94 3.33
C ARG A 74 2.04 15.29 4.52
N GLY A 75 2.28 16.08 5.55
CA GLY A 75 2.98 15.65 6.75
C GLY A 75 4.44 15.25 6.53
N ARG A 76 5.03 14.66 7.57
CA ARG A 76 6.35 14.00 7.44
C ARG A 76 6.19 12.65 6.77
N TRP A 77 7.25 12.18 6.12
CA TRP A 77 7.32 10.92 5.38
C TRP A 77 6.87 9.67 6.19
N ASP A 78 7.00 9.73 7.51
CA ASP A 78 6.69 8.68 8.49
C ASP A 78 5.50 9.01 9.41
N SER A 79 4.75 10.08 9.12
CA SER A 79 3.70 10.59 10.01
C SER A 79 2.33 9.93 9.83
N GLU A 80 1.47 10.09 10.84
CA GLU A 80 0.05 9.73 10.75
C GLU A 80 -0.68 10.51 9.66
N GLU A 81 -0.34 11.79 9.45
CA GLU A 81 -0.91 12.60 8.38
C GLU A 81 -0.60 11.99 7.00
N HIS A 82 0.65 11.55 6.78
CA HIS A 82 1.06 10.87 5.55
C HIS A 82 0.32 9.55 5.35
N LEU A 83 0.30 8.68 6.37
CA LEU A 83 -0.42 7.40 6.30
C LEU A 83 -1.92 7.60 6.06
N SER A 84 -2.52 8.61 6.69
CA SER A 84 -3.93 8.96 6.50
C SER A 84 -4.20 9.46 5.08
N GLN A 85 -3.30 10.28 4.50
CA GLN A 85 -3.42 10.71 3.11
C GLN A 85 -3.36 9.52 2.15
N ALA A 86 -2.33 8.69 2.26
CA ALA A 86 -2.12 7.54 1.37
C ALA A 86 -3.27 6.51 1.48
N THR A 87 -3.76 6.27 2.70
CA THR A 87 -4.91 5.37 2.91
C THR A 87 -6.20 5.95 2.34
N GLY A 88 -6.42 7.27 2.43
CA GLY A 88 -7.55 7.92 1.75
C GLY A 88 -7.50 7.77 0.23
N ILE A 89 -6.32 7.95 -0.38
CA ILE A 89 -6.11 7.71 -1.81
C ILE A 89 -6.45 6.26 -2.18
N LEU A 90 -6.01 5.29 -1.38
CA LEU A 90 -6.36 3.88 -1.58
C LEU A 90 -7.88 3.66 -1.54
N VAL A 91 -8.59 4.26 -0.57
CA VAL A 91 -10.06 4.16 -0.47
C VAL A 91 -10.75 4.71 -1.72
N ASP A 92 -10.32 5.89 -2.20
CA ASP A 92 -10.87 6.51 -3.41
C ASP A 92 -10.64 5.62 -4.66
N ILE A 93 -9.45 5.00 -4.75
CA ILE A 93 -9.10 4.08 -5.83
C ILE A 93 -9.96 2.81 -5.75
N ILE A 94 -10.14 2.21 -4.58
CA ILE A 94 -11.02 1.05 -4.38
C ILE A 94 -12.45 1.40 -4.81
N GLY A 95 -12.98 2.55 -4.39
CA GLY A 95 -14.30 3.02 -4.81
C GLY A 95 -14.41 3.21 -6.32
N SER A 96 -13.32 3.58 -6.99
CA SER A 96 -13.28 3.70 -8.46
C SER A 96 -13.24 2.34 -9.15
N VAL A 97 -12.53 1.36 -8.58
CA VAL A 97 -12.54 -0.04 -9.05
C VAL A 97 -13.92 -0.66 -8.88
N GLN A 98 -14.60 -0.43 -7.76
CA GLN A 98 -15.97 -0.88 -7.51
C GLN A 98 -16.94 -0.37 -8.60
N LYS A 99 -16.82 0.91 -8.98
CA LYS A 99 -17.63 1.51 -10.05
C LYS A 99 -17.29 0.92 -11.43
N LYS A 100 -16.00 0.69 -11.70
CA LYS A 100 -15.52 0.14 -12.98
C LYS A 100 -15.89 -1.34 -13.15
N PHE A 101 -15.90 -2.10 -12.06
CA PHE A 101 -16.15 -3.54 -12.02
C PHE A 101 -17.19 -3.91 -10.94
N PRO A 102 -18.47 -3.54 -11.14
CA PRO A 102 -19.50 -3.77 -10.12
C PRO A 102 -19.86 -5.25 -9.92
N SER A 103 -19.50 -6.13 -10.87
CA SER A 103 -19.70 -7.57 -10.76
C SER A 103 -18.59 -8.32 -10.02
N TRP A 104 -17.49 -7.64 -9.68
CA TRP A 104 -16.40 -8.23 -8.90
C TRP A 104 -16.81 -8.40 -7.44
N THR A 105 -16.30 -9.44 -6.78
CA THR A 105 -16.44 -9.58 -5.33
C THR A 105 -15.63 -8.51 -4.60
N GLU A 106 -15.93 -8.27 -3.32
CA GLU A 106 -15.15 -7.32 -2.50
C GLU A 106 -13.66 -7.65 -2.47
N GLU A 107 -13.30 -8.95 -2.44
CA GLU A 107 -11.90 -9.38 -2.50
C GLU A 107 -11.25 -9.04 -3.84
N GLN A 108 -11.97 -9.27 -4.94
CA GLN A 108 -11.49 -8.91 -6.28
C GLN A 108 -11.34 -7.38 -6.42
N GLN A 109 -12.27 -6.61 -5.86
CA GLN A 109 -12.24 -5.15 -5.86
C GLN A 109 -11.10 -4.61 -5.00
N LEU A 110 -10.86 -5.18 -3.81
CA LEU A 110 -9.68 -4.86 -3.00
C LEU A 110 -8.40 -5.13 -3.78
N ARG A 111 -8.29 -6.31 -4.40
CA ARG A 111 -7.12 -6.68 -5.20
C ARG A 111 -6.92 -5.72 -6.39
N GLY A 112 -7.99 -5.37 -7.09
CA GLY A 112 -7.98 -4.35 -8.15
C GLY A 112 -7.58 -2.97 -7.65
N GLY A 113 -8.04 -2.57 -6.46
CA GLY A 113 -7.68 -1.30 -5.84
C GLY A 113 -6.20 -1.22 -5.49
N LEU A 114 -5.63 -2.29 -4.93
CA LEU A 114 -4.20 -2.40 -4.66
C LEU A 114 -3.36 -2.35 -5.95
N ALA A 115 -3.80 -3.04 -7.00
CA ALA A 115 -3.10 -2.97 -8.29
C ALA A 115 -3.18 -1.54 -8.87
N ALA A 116 -4.38 -0.93 -8.86
CA ALA A 116 -4.58 0.44 -9.32
C ALA A 116 -3.82 1.49 -8.49
N TYR A 117 -3.56 1.24 -7.20
CA TYR A 117 -2.70 2.10 -6.39
C TYR A 117 -1.29 2.20 -6.96
N ASN A 118 -0.76 1.11 -7.53
CA ASN A 118 0.58 1.08 -8.13
C ASN A 118 0.63 1.58 -9.59
N MET A 119 -0.37 1.26 -10.42
CA MET A 119 -0.30 1.49 -11.88
C MET A 119 -1.42 2.38 -12.44
N GLY A 120 -2.30 2.89 -11.60
CA GLY A 120 -3.49 3.64 -12.00
C GLY A 120 -4.66 2.76 -12.47
N LEU A 121 -5.87 3.29 -12.32
CA LEU A 121 -7.13 2.58 -12.61
C LEU A 121 -7.27 2.14 -14.08
N ASP A 122 -6.75 2.92 -15.02
CA ASP A 122 -6.84 2.64 -16.46
C ASP A 122 -6.09 1.37 -16.86
N ASN A 123 -5.16 0.92 -16.03
CA ASN A 123 -4.40 -0.30 -16.27
C ASN A 123 -5.05 -1.56 -15.66
N VAL A 124 -6.13 -1.41 -14.89
CA VAL A 124 -6.94 -2.56 -14.42
C VAL A 124 -7.99 -2.89 -15.48
N HIS A 125 -7.85 -4.04 -16.14
CA HIS A 125 -8.72 -4.48 -17.26
C HIS A 125 -9.58 -5.68 -16.93
N SER A 126 -9.02 -6.67 -16.23
CA SER A 126 -9.70 -7.91 -15.86
C SER A 126 -9.10 -8.47 -14.56
N TYR A 127 -9.84 -9.35 -13.88
CA TYR A 127 -9.36 -9.95 -12.64
C TYR A 127 -8.19 -10.92 -12.87
N SER A 128 -8.23 -11.70 -13.96
CA SER A 128 -7.18 -12.69 -14.28
C SER A 128 -5.83 -12.04 -14.60
N GLU A 129 -5.84 -10.80 -15.10
CA GLU A 129 -4.63 -10.05 -15.46
C GLU A 129 -4.41 -8.81 -14.57
N VAL A 130 -5.01 -8.76 -13.39
CA VAL A 130 -5.07 -7.57 -12.52
C VAL A 130 -3.69 -6.96 -12.20
N ASP A 131 -2.67 -7.80 -12.06
CA ASP A 131 -1.31 -7.37 -11.74
C ASP A 131 -0.39 -7.23 -12.97
N LYS A 132 -0.84 -7.60 -14.17
CA LYS A 132 0.02 -7.78 -15.37
C LYS A 132 0.83 -6.53 -15.75
N LYS A 133 0.32 -5.34 -15.42
CA LYS A 133 0.98 -4.05 -15.69
C LYS A 133 1.54 -3.37 -14.43
N THR A 134 1.40 -3.99 -13.26
CA THR A 134 1.99 -3.48 -12.01
C THR A 134 3.51 -3.66 -12.02
N THR A 135 4.23 -2.89 -11.21
CA THR A 135 5.66 -3.09 -10.98
C THR A 135 5.93 -4.54 -10.57
N GLY A 136 6.73 -5.27 -11.33
CA GLY A 136 7.04 -6.69 -11.07
C GLY A 136 5.93 -7.69 -11.47
N GLY A 137 4.78 -7.23 -11.96
CA GLY A 137 3.69 -8.09 -12.39
C GLY A 137 2.94 -8.80 -11.25
N ASP A 138 3.11 -8.34 -10.01
CA ASP A 138 2.67 -9.06 -8.81
C ASP A 138 2.21 -8.16 -7.64
N TYR A 139 2.03 -6.85 -7.85
CA TYR A 139 1.93 -5.90 -6.75
C TYR A 139 0.81 -6.22 -5.75
N SER A 140 -0.43 -6.39 -6.21
CA SER A 140 -1.56 -6.65 -5.29
C SER A 140 -1.42 -8.01 -4.60
N LYS A 141 -0.94 -9.03 -5.32
CA LYS A 141 -0.68 -10.36 -4.79
C LYS A 141 0.36 -10.33 -3.68
N ASP A 142 1.49 -9.65 -3.90
CA ASP A 142 2.56 -9.55 -2.90
C ASP A 142 2.14 -8.70 -1.70
N VAL A 143 1.43 -7.59 -1.91
CA VAL A 143 0.86 -6.79 -0.81
C VAL A 143 -0.07 -7.64 0.05
N LEU A 144 -0.98 -8.41 -0.53
CA LEU A 144 -1.89 -9.27 0.23
C LEU A 144 -1.15 -10.40 0.96
N ALA A 145 -0.12 -10.99 0.35
CA ALA A 145 0.71 -11.99 1.03
C ALA A 145 1.45 -11.40 2.25
N ARG A 146 1.99 -10.18 2.12
CA ARG A 146 2.59 -9.45 3.25
C ARG A 146 1.56 -9.07 4.30
N ALA A 147 0.36 -8.65 3.88
CA ALA A 147 -0.73 -8.31 4.78
C ALA A 147 -1.15 -9.52 5.63
N GLN A 148 -1.17 -10.74 5.07
CA GLN A 148 -1.44 -11.96 5.83
C GLN A 148 -0.41 -12.19 6.94
N PHE A 149 0.88 -11.96 6.66
CA PHE A 149 1.92 -12.03 7.68
C PHE A 149 1.69 -10.98 8.78
N TYR A 150 1.41 -9.72 8.42
CA TYR A 150 1.19 -8.67 9.42
C TYR A 150 -0.08 -8.90 10.24
N LYS A 151 -1.12 -9.49 9.65
CA LYS A 151 -2.34 -9.88 10.36
C LYS A 151 -2.04 -10.88 11.48
N SER A 152 -1.18 -11.87 11.21
CA SER A 152 -0.70 -12.83 12.22
C SER A 152 0.20 -12.20 13.29
N ASN A 153 0.62 -10.95 13.12
CA ASN A 153 1.46 -10.18 14.04
C ASN A 153 0.71 -8.96 14.65
N ASP A 154 -0.62 -9.05 14.75
CA ASP A 154 -1.51 -8.08 15.40
C ASP A 154 -1.59 -6.70 14.70
N TYR A 155 -1.55 -6.71 13.36
CA TYR A 155 -1.93 -5.58 12.52
C TYR A 155 -3.35 -5.73 11.97
#